data_AF-A0A8T4MB23-F1
#
_entry.id   AF-A0A8T4MB23-F1
#
_cell.length_a   1.000
_cell.length_b   1.000
_cell.length_c   1.000
_cell.angle_alpha   90.00
_cell.angle_beta   90.00
_cell.angle_gamma   90.00
#
_symmetry.space_group_name_H-M   'P 1'
#
loop_
_entity.id
_entity.type
_entity.pdbx_description
1 polymer ?
#
loop_
_entity_poly.entity_id
_entity_poly.type
_entity_poly.pdbx_seq_one_letter_code
_entity_poly.pdbx_strand_id
1 'polypeptide(L)'
;MENKKGLSDIVATVLIVLLALAAVAIVWGFLRPVFTNAASTTSLRSQCISVDVQPTVCNYNDNTGTGTIAITARVRNMAGEARYITAVVNNKDGSTYTSWTYPAVELLGTDTFTYTNMGAALGNGALTDFTVAGVVTDDAGNNQTCPGTTIACTGVGYP
;
A
#
# COMPACT_ATOMS: atom_id res chain seq x y z
N MET A 1 -27.94 -68.33 23.43
CA MET A 1 -27.86 -67.46 22.24
C MET A 1 -27.77 -66.03 22.74
N GLU A 2 -26.55 -65.57 23.05
CA GLU A 2 -26.33 -64.26 23.67
C GLU A 2 -26.52 -63.10 22.68
N ASN A 3 -27.30 -62.11 23.12
CA ASN A 3 -27.58 -60.88 22.41
C ASN A 3 -26.31 -60.00 22.28
N LYS A 4 -25.59 -60.10 21.15
CA LYS A 4 -24.47 -59.19 20.79
C LYS A 4 -24.90 -57.90 20.09
N LYS A 5 -26.19 -57.55 20.10
CA LYS A 5 -26.72 -56.38 19.37
C LYS A 5 -26.25 -55.02 19.91
N GLY A 6 -25.84 -54.92 21.18
CA GLY A 6 -25.42 -53.64 21.77
C GLY A 6 -24.01 -53.17 21.40
N LEU A 7 -23.08 -54.08 21.08
CA LEU A 7 -21.69 -53.71 20.76
C LEU A 7 -21.55 -53.10 19.36
N SER A 8 -22.40 -53.47 18.40
CA SER A 8 -22.34 -52.93 17.03
C SER A 8 -22.81 -51.48 16.93
N ASP A 9 -23.70 -51.07 17.83
CA ASP A 9 -24.32 -49.74 17.78
C ASP A 9 -23.36 -48.65 18.31
N ILE A 10 -22.61 -48.97 19.37
CA ILE A 10 -21.54 -48.12 19.91
C ILE A 10 -20.43 -47.90 18.89
N VAL A 11 -20.02 -48.94 18.16
CA VAL A 11 -18.96 -48.82 17.15
C VAL A 11 -19.43 -47.94 16.00
N ALA A 12 -20.70 -48.07 15.58
CA ALA A 12 -21.27 -47.23 14.54
C ALA A 12 -21.35 -45.76 14.96
N THR A 13 -21.79 -45.47 16.19
CA THR A 13 -21.85 -44.09 16.71
C THR A 13 -20.46 -43.47 16.82
N VAL A 14 -19.45 -44.20 17.29
CA VAL A 14 -18.07 -43.70 17.35
C VAL A 14 -17.52 -43.40 15.96
N LEU A 15 -17.78 -44.26 14.96
CA LEU A 15 -17.37 -44.01 13.57
C LEU A 15 -18.02 -42.76 12.98
N ILE A 16 -19.31 -42.53 13.26
CA ILE A 16 -20.04 -41.34 12.81
C ILE A 16 -19.42 -40.07 13.42
N VAL A 17 -19.10 -40.09 14.72
CA VAL A 17 -18.46 -38.95 15.40
C VAL A 17 -17.06 -38.68 14.84
N LEU A 18 -16.26 -39.72 14.59
CA LEU A 18 -14.93 -39.56 13.99
C LEU A 18 -15.00 -38.96 12.58
N LEU A 19 -15.96 -39.40 11.75
CA LEU A 19 -16.18 -38.84 10.42
C LEU A 19 -16.62 -37.37 10.48
N ALA A 20 -17.48 -37.00 11.43
CA ALA A 20 -17.89 -35.62 11.63
C ALA A 20 -16.71 -34.71 12.02
N LEU A 21 -15.84 -35.16 12.94
CA LEU A 21 -14.63 -34.41 13.33
C LEU A 21 -13.65 -34.25 12.16
N ALA A 22 -13.48 -35.29 11.34
CA ALA A 22 -12.64 -35.22 10.14
C ALA A 22 -13.17 -34.18 9.15
N ALA A 23 -14.49 -34.12 8.94
CA ALA A 23 -15.11 -33.13 8.07
C ALA A 23 -14.87 -31.69 8.58
N VAL A 24 -15.02 -31.44 9.88
CA VAL A 24 -14.74 -30.12 10.49
C VAL A 24 -13.27 -29.73 10.30
N ALA A 25 -12.33 -30.66 10.49
CA ALA A 25 -10.90 -30.40 10.32
C ALA A 25 -10.56 -30.01 8.87
N ILE A 26 -11.16 -30.68 7.88
CA ILE A 26 -11.00 -30.34 6.46
C ILE A 26 -11.51 -28.93 6.18
N VAL A 27 -12.74 -28.60 6.63
CA VAL A 27 -13.33 -27.28 6.44
C VAL A 27 -12.46 -26.18 7.08
N TRP A 28 -11.90 -26.43 8.26
CA TRP A 28 -11.01 -25.48 8.93
C TRP A 28 -9.70 -25.26 8.18
N GLY A 29 -9.15 -26.31 7.55
CA GLY A 29 -7.97 -26.23 6.70
C GLY A 29 -8.18 -25.31 5.49
N PHE A 30 -9.37 -25.35 4.88
CA PHE A 30 -9.73 -24.48 3.75
C PHE A 30 -10.03 -23.04 4.16
N LEU A 31 -10.68 -22.83 5.30
CA LEU A 31 -11.06 -21.49 5.76
C LEU A 31 -9.89 -20.69 6.34
N ARG A 32 -8.91 -21.36 6.97
CA ARG A 32 -7.72 -20.72 7.55
C ARG A 32 -7.00 -19.73 6.61
N PRO A 33 -6.57 -20.12 5.40
CA PRO A 33 -5.87 -19.19 4.51
C PRO A 33 -6.74 -18.01 4.10
N VAL A 34 -8.05 -18.19 3.94
CA VAL A 34 -9.00 -17.12 3.59
C VAL A 34 -9.07 -16.07 4.70
N PHE A 35 -9.17 -16.49 5.96
CA PHE A 35 -9.20 -15.57 7.10
C PHE A 35 -7.86 -14.86 7.31
N THR A 36 -6.74 -15.56 7.17
CA THR A 36 -5.40 -14.95 7.30
C THR A 36 -5.18 -13.88 6.22
N ASN A 37 -5.61 -14.12 4.98
CA ASN A 37 -5.49 -13.17 3.88
C ASN A 37 -6.49 -11.99 3.98
N ALA A 38 -7.66 -12.21 4.56
CA ALA A 38 -8.63 -11.14 4.80
C ALA A 38 -8.16 -10.19 5.92
N ALA A 39 -7.49 -10.71 6.95
CA ALA A 39 -6.96 -9.91 8.04
C ALA A 39 -5.80 -8.98 7.59
N SER A 40 -4.89 -9.48 6.75
CA SER A 40 -3.74 -8.71 6.26
C SER A 40 -4.13 -7.52 5.36
N THR A 41 -5.20 -7.68 4.57
CA THR A 41 -5.69 -6.60 3.69
C THR A 41 -6.45 -5.52 4.44
N THR A 42 -7.02 -5.85 5.60
CA THR A 42 -7.80 -4.90 6.41
C THR A 42 -6.89 -3.99 7.26
N SER A 43 -5.80 -4.52 7.83
CA SER A 43 -4.87 -3.70 8.63
C SER A 43 -4.14 -2.66 7.79
N LEU A 44 -3.76 -2.98 6.54
CA LEU A 44 -3.14 -2.02 5.63
C LEU A 44 -4.05 -0.82 5.35
N ARG A 45 -5.34 -1.07 5.09
CA ARG A 45 -6.30 0.01 4.80
C ARG A 45 -6.52 0.92 6.00
N SER A 46 -6.58 0.38 7.21
CA SER A 46 -6.71 1.19 8.43
C SER A 46 -5.41 1.93 8.77
N GLN A 47 -4.24 1.39 8.45
CA GLN A 47 -2.97 2.11 8.64
C GLN A 47 -2.82 3.24 7.60
N CYS A 48 -3.25 3.02 6.36
CA CYS A 48 -3.18 4.02 5.30
C CYS A 48 -4.24 5.14 5.42
N ILE A 49 -5.38 4.91 6.09
CA ILE A 49 -6.34 6.00 6.35
C ILE A 49 -5.74 7.12 7.22
N SER A 50 -4.68 6.77 7.96
CA SER A 50 -4.01 7.66 8.88
C SER A 50 -2.99 8.57 8.20
N VAL A 51 -2.75 8.40 6.89
CA VAL A 51 -1.76 9.16 6.12
C VAL A 51 -2.41 9.69 4.85
N ASP A 52 -2.79 10.96 4.84
CA ASP A 52 -3.33 11.65 3.67
C ASP A 52 -2.18 12.38 2.97
N VAL A 53 -1.81 11.92 1.77
CA VAL A 53 -0.79 12.57 0.94
C VAL A 53 -1.43 13.07 -0.34
N GLN A 54 -1.23 14.36 -0.63
CA GLN A 54 -1.84 15.04 -1.77
C GLN A 54 -0.79 15.87 -2.52
N PRO A 55 -0.52 15.58 -3.80
CA PRO A 55 0.23 16.48 -4.64
C PRO A 55 -0.61 17.73 -4.92
N THR A 56 0.03 18.89 -4.90
CA THR A 56 -0.61 20.20 -5.03
C THR A 56 -0.12 20.95 -6.26
N VAL A 57 1.14 20.78 -6.64
CA VAL A 57 1.74 21.39 -7.83
C VAL A 57 2.66 20.39 -8.50
N CYS A 58 2.59 20.30 -9.82
CA CYS A 58 3.62 19.69 -10.66
C CYS A 58 3.85 20.59 -11.88
N ASN A 59 4.91 21.40 -11.82
CA ASN A 59 5.33 22.24 -12.94
C ASN A 59 6.70 21.77 -13.42
N TYR A 60 6.91 21.63 -14.72
CA TYR A 60 8.22 21.28 -15.30
C TYR A 60 8.63 22.24 -16.41
N ASN A 61 9.95 22.39 -16.59
CA ASN A 61 10.55 23.18 -17.66
C ASN A 61 11.41 22.26 -18.53
N ASP A 62 11.20 22.30 -19.85
CA ASP A 62 11.85 21.48 -20.87
C ASP A 62 13.05 22.19 -21.54
N ASN A 63 13.25 23.48 -21.31
CA ASN A 63 14.14 24.31 -22.13
C ASN A 63 15.64 24.28 -21.75
N THR A 64 16.06 23.61 -20.67
CA THR A 64 17.46 23.70 -20.18
C THR A 64 18.18 22.38 -19.94
N GLY A 65 17.56 21.23 -20.23
CA GLY A 65 18.14 19.92 -19.87
C GLY A 65 18.38 19.72 -18.36
N THR A 66 17.92 20.67 -17.54
CA THR A 66 17.96 20.68 -16.08
C THR A 66 16.61 21.15 -15.54
N GLY A 67 15.53 20.57 -16.08
CA GLY A 67 14.16 20.93 -15.75
C GLY A 67 13.95 21.13 -14.26
N THR A 68 13.66 22.38 -13.88
CA THR A 68 13.25 22.69 -12.51
C THR A 68 11.83 22.23 -12.37
N ILE A 69 11.64 21.25 -11.50
CA ILE A 69 10.32 20.69 -11.26
C ILE A 69 9.93 21.04 -9.87
N ALA A 70 8.94 21.93 -9.76
CA ALA A 70 8.35 22.31 -8.49
C ALA A 70 7.21 21.34 -8.21
N ILE A 71 7.53 20.36 -7.36
CA ILE A 71 6.58 19.39 -6.88
C ILE A 71 6.27 19.73 -5.44
N THR A 72 4.99 19.92 -5.13
CA THR A 72 4.55 20.21 -3.77
C THR A 72 3.59 19.14 -3.30
N ALA A 73 3.86 18.50 -2.17
CA ALA A 73 2.96 17.51 -1.58
C ALA A 73 2.61 17.89 -0.14
N ARG A 74 1.32 17.82 0.18
CA ARG A 74 0.82 17.98 1.54
C ARG A 74 0.65 16.61 2.16
N VAL A 75 1.23 16.41 3.34
CA VAL A 75 1.11 15.15 4.09
C VAL A 75 0.44 15.45 5.42
N ARG A 76 -0.61 14.71 5.73
CA ARG A 76 -1.29 14.73 7.03
C ARG A 76 -1.17 13.38 7.69
N ASN A 77 -0.46 13.35 8.80
CA ASN A 77 -0.37 12.18 9.66
C ASN A 77 -1.44 12.29 10.75
N MET A 78 -2.51 11.50 10.66
CA MET A 78 -3.65 11.61 11.57
C MET A 78 -3.57 10.66 12.78
N ALA A 79 -2.90 9.52 12.63
CA ALA A 79 -2.86 8.48 13.68
C ALA A 79 -1.76 7.41 13.48
N GLY A 80 -0.92 7.51 12.44
CA GLY A 80 -0.04 6.42 12.02
C GLY A 80 1.42 6.82 12.03
N GLU A 81 2.33 5.90 12.34
CA GLU A 81 3.77 6.14 12.19
C GLU A 81 4.16 6.09 10.69
N ALA A 82 3.75 7.10 9.91
CA ALA A 82 4.24 7.27 8.55
C ALA A 82 5.76 7.46 8.61
N ARG A 83 6.55 6.43 8.30
CA ARG A 83 8.02 6.50 8.43
C ARG A 83 8.65 7.39 7.37
N TYR A 84 8.11 7.33 6.16
CA TYR A 84 8.54 8.16 5.05
C TYR A 84 7.47 8.26 3.96
N ILE A 85 7.57 9.31 3.17
CA ILE A 85 6.74 9.49 1.97
C ILE A 85 7.58 9.12 0.76
N THR A 86 6.99 8.38 -0.18
CA THR A 86 7.56 8.14 -1.50
C THR A 86 6.83 8.94 -2.55
N ALA A 87 7.57 9.41 -3.56
CA ALA A 87 6.96 9.97 -4.75
C ALA A 87 7.49 9.31 -6.01
N VAL A 88 6.61 9.28 -6.99
CA VAL A 88 6.78 8.63 -8.27
C VAL A 88 6.42 9.64 -9.35
N VAL A 89 7.34 9.84 -10.30
CA VAL A 89 7.11 10.72 -11.43
C VAL A 89 7.14 9.89 -12.70
N ASN A 90 6.11 10.05 -13.52
CA ASN A 90 6.03 9.38 -14.81
C ASN A 90 6.28 10.38 -15.94
N ASN A 91 7.01 9.90 -16.93
CA ASN A 91 7.46 10.67 -18.08
C ASN A 91 6.69 10.23 -19.34
N LYS A 92 6.59 11.09 -20.36
CA LYS A 92 5.84 10.81 -21.60
C LYS A 92 6.38 9.63 -22.39
N ASP A 93 7.64 9.30 -22.21
CA ASP A 93 8.29 8.14 -22.82
C ASP A 93 7.94 6.81 -22.13
N GLY A 94 7.12 6.85 -21.07
CA GLY A 94 6.75 5.68 -20.27
C GLY A 94 7.81 5.29 -19.23
N SER A 95 8.88 6.06 -19.07
CA SER A 95 9.83 5.87 -17.98
C SER A 95 9.24 6.37 -16.66
N THR A 96 9.50 5.60 -15.60
CA THR A 96 9.07 5.94 -14.24
C THR A 96 10.29 6.20 -13.39
N TYR A 97 10.31 7.34 -12.72
CA TYR A 97 11.33 7.69 -11.75
C TYR A 97 10.74 7.66 -10.36
N THR A 98 11.30 6.78 -9.54
CA THR A 98 10.95 6.64 -8.12
C THR A 98 12.19 6.96 -7.31
N SER A 99 12.01 7.63 -6.17
CA SER A 99 12.98 7.77 -5.06
C SER A 99 13.07 9.22 -4.56
N TRP A 100 12.00 9.69 -3.94
CA TRP A 100 12.19 10.62 -2.83
C TRP A 100 11.64 9.99 -1.58
N THR A 101 12.51 9.88 -0.59
CA THR A 101 12.15 9.45 0.76
C THR A 101 12.16 10.71 1.61
N TYR A 102 10.99 11.30 1.83
CA TYR A 102 10.87 12.41 2.79
C TYR A 102 10.72 11.83 4.19
N PRO A 103 11.35 12.45 5.21
CA PRO A 103 11.23 11.98 6.58
C PRO A 103 9.78 12.02 7.06
N ALA A 104 9.49 11.20 8.06
CA ALA A 104 8.20 11.16 8.75
C ALA A 104 7.71 12.57 9.14
N VAL A 105 6.44 12.86 8.86
CA VAL A 105 5.75 14.03 9.41
C VAL A 105 5.28 13.69 10.83
N GLU A 106 5.46 14.64 11.75
CA GLU A 106 5.00 14.50 13.13
C GLU A 106 3.51 14.16 13.20
N LEU A 107 3.09 13.50 14.29
CA LEU A 107 1.71 13.12 14.51
C LEU A 107 0.81 14.37 14.56
N LEU A 108 -0.31 14.33 13.83
CA LEU A 108 -1.23 15.44 13.58
C LEU A 108 -0.58 16.63 12.84
N GLY A 109 0.64 16.46 12.36
CA GLY A 109 1.39 17.44 11.60
C GLY A 109 0.88 17.54 10.16
N THR A 110 0.99 18.74 9.61
CA THR A 110 0.95 18.97 8.17
C THR A 110 2.31 19.48 7.75
N ASP A 111 2.91 18.83 6.75
CA ASP A 111 4.12 19.36 6.11
C ASP A 111 3.90 19.51 4.61
N THR A 112 4.67 20.41 4.02
CA THR A 112 4.66 20.75 2.60
C THR A 112 6.07 20.66 2.07
N PHE A 113 6.31 19.67 1.21
CA PHE A 113 7.64 19.46 0.64
C PHE A 113 7.69 20.04 -0.76
N THR A 114 8.63 20.93 -1.02
CA THR A 114 8.92 21.41 -2.37
C THR A 114 10.25 20.85 -2.82
N TYR A 115 10.22 20.01 -3.85
CA TYR A 115 11.45 19.65 -4.56
C TYR A 115 11.67 20.64 -5.70
N THR A 116 12.91 21.01 -5.96
CA THR A 116 13.35 21.80 -7.11
C THR A 116 14.67 21.19 -7.60
N ASN A 117 14.83 21.00 -8.92
CA ASN A 117 15.97 20.35 -9.60
C ASN A 117 15.88 18.82 -9.80
N MET A 118 14.84 18.36 -10.51
CA MET A 118 14.77 16.97 -10.99
C MET A 118 15.54 16.73 -12.30
N GLY A 119 16.05 17.80 -12.91
CA GLY A 119 16.47 17.82 -14.30
C GLY A 119 17.55 16.83 -14.72
N ALA A 120 18.39 16.33 -13.81
CA ALA A 120 19.39 15.31 -14.16
C ALA A 120 18.83 13.88 -14.12
N ALA A 121 17.78 13.62 -13.34
CA ALA A 121 17.24 12.28 -13.16
C ALA A 121 16.22 11.91 -14.25
N LEU A 122 15.43 12.87 -14.73
CA LEU A 122 14.30 12.60 -15.63
C LEU A 122 14.64 12.55 -17.14
N GLY A 123 15.88 12.88 -17.50
CA GLY A 123 16.25 13.10 -18.90
C GLY A 123 15.50 14.29 -19.53
N ASN A 124 15.70 14.50 -20.84
CA ASN A 124 15.05 15.58 -21.61
C ASN A 124 13.56 15.30 -21.90
N GLY A 125 12.90 14.45 -21.12
CA GLY A 125 11.52 14.04 -21.35
C GLY A 125 10.52 14.97 -20.66
N ALA A 126 9.42 15.26 -21.36
CA ALA A 126 8.30 16.01 -20.79
C ALA A 126 7.49 15.12 -19.83
N LEU A 127 7.23 15.60 -18.61
CA LEU A 127 6.46 14.85 -17.62
C LEU A 127 4.98 14.70 -18.01
N THR A 128 4.38 13.55 -17.68
CA THR A 128 2.94 13.31 -17.79
C THR A 128 2.25 13.61 -16.49
N ASP A 129 2.70 12.94 -15.43
CA ASP A 129 1.99 12.88 -14.18
C ASP A 129 2.95 12.70 -13.00
N PHE A 130 2.43 13.11 -11.86
CA PHE A 130 3.13 13.11 -10.60
C PHE A 130 2.28 12.43 -9.54
N THR A 131 2.80 11.36 -8.96
CA THR A 131 2.11 10.53 -7.97
C THR A 131 2.86 10.57 -6.64
N VAL A 132 2.14 10.72 -5.53
CA VAL A 132 2.72 10.67 -4.18
C VAL A 132 1.98 9.67 -3.33
N ALA A 133 2.72 8.87 -2.59
CA ALA A 133 2.19 7.86 -1.70
C ALA A 133 2.91 7.87 -0.35
N GLY A 134 2.15 7.75 0.74
CA GLY A 134 2.72 7.47 2.06
C GLY A 134 3.22 6.03 2.14
N VAL A 135 4.29 5.78 2.88
CA VAL A 135 4.71 4.42 3.23
C VAL A 135 4.57 4.21 4.73
N VAL A 136 3.82 3.17 5.09
CA VAL A 136 3.59 2.75 6.48
C VAL A 136 4.28 1.41 6.72
N THR A 137 4.64 1.13 7.96
CA THR A 137 5.17 -0.19 8.34
C THR A 137 4.03 -1.03 8.93
N ASP A 138 3.85 -2.24 8.42
CA ASP A 138 2.87 -3.18 8.97
C ASP A 138 3.33 -3.77 10.31
N ASP A 139 2.43 -4.49 10.99
CA ASP A 139 2.72 -5.11 12.30
C ASP A 139 3.84 -6.17 12.23
N ALA A 140 4.22 -6.62 11.03
CA ALA A 140 5.32 -7.54 10.78
C ALA A 140 6.64 -6.84 10.43
N GLY A 141 6.68 -5.51 10.44
CA GLY A 141 7.87 -4.71 10.17
C GLY A 141 8.15 -4.48 8.67
N ASN A 142 7.22 -4.83 7.78
CA ASN A 142 7.40 -4.61 6.34
C ASN A 142 6.84 -3.26 5.92
N ASN A 143 7.48 -2.63 4.93
CA ASN A 143 7.04 -1.36 4.38
C ASN A 143 5.94 -1.58 3.33
N GLN A 144 4.83 -0.88 3.51
CA GLN A 144 3.64 -0.95 2.69
C GLN A 144 3.34 0.43 2.10
N THR A 145 3.25 0.49 0.78
CA THR A 145 2.93 1.73 0.08
C THR A 145 1.42 1.93 0.07
N CYS A 146 0.97 3.03 0.65
CA CYS A 146 -0.43 3.43 0.63
C CYS A 146 -0.86 3.86 -0.78
N PRO A 147 -2.17 3.78 -1.11
CA PRO A 147 -2.68 4.31 -2.37
C PRO A 147 -2.25 5.76 -2.55
N GLY A 148 -1.54 6.03 -3.63
CA GLY A 148 -1.09 7.38 -3.96
C GLY A 148 -2.15 8.21 -4.67
N THR A 149 -1.96 9.52 -4.65
CA THR A 149 -2.75 10.46 -5.43
C THR A 149 -1.89 11.04 -6.54
N THR A 150 -2.50 11.27 -7.71
CA THR A 150 -1.81 11.66 -8.94
C THR A 150 -2.36 12.98 -9.47
N ILE A 151 -1.49 13.87 -9.93
CA ILE A 151 -1.84 15.07 -10.69
C ILE A 151 -1.10 15.11 -12.02
N ALA A 152 -1.69 15.77 -13.02
CA ALA A 152 -1.02 16.03 -14.28
C ALA A 152 0.05 17.12 -14.10
N CYS A 153 1.17 16.96 -14.81
CA CYS A 153 2.24 17.94 -14.80
C CYS A 153 2.06 18.97 -15.92
N THR A 154 2.27 20.25 -15.60
CA THR A 154 2.14 21.35 -16.56
C THR A 154 3.51 21.87 -16.98
N GLY A 155 3.73 21.98 -18.28
CA GLY A 155 4.93 22.62 -18.83
C GLY A 155 4.85 24.13 -18.62
N VAL A 156 5.79 24.69 -17.88
CA VAL A 156 5.91 26.14 -17.66
C VAL A 156 7.06 26.67 -18.51
N GLY A 157 6.74 27.14 -19.72
CA GLY A 157 7.69 27.93 -20.50
C GLY A 157 7.95 29.26 -19.78
N TYR A 158 9.18 29.52 -19.36
CA TYR A 158 9.53 30.86 -18.87
C TYR A 158 9.60 31.84 -20.06
N PRO A 159 9.19 33.11 -19.90
CA PRO A 159 9.45 34.17 -20.88
C PRO A 159 10.95 34.38 -21.11
#